data_AF-F8N7H8-F1
#
_entry.id   AF-F8N7H8-F1
#
_cell.length_a   1.000
_cell.length_b   1.000
_cell.length_c   1.000
_cell.angle_alpha   90.00
_cell.angle_beta   90.00
_cell.angle_gamma   90.00
#
_symmetry.space_group_name_H-M   'P 1'
#
loop_
_entity.id
_entity.type
_entity.pdbx_description
1 polymer ?
#
loop_
_entity_poly.entity_id
_entity_poly.type
_entity_poly.pdbx_seq_one_letter_code
_entity_poly.pdbx_strand_id
1 'polypeptide(L)'
;MSPIIKLVIAILLILCLFDMPYGFYALVRFAAMAAFAYLSYQNFKIKQDGKGFLFAVLAVLFQPFFKVELGRTIWNMVDVAIAVWLFYIIVKGLKK
;
A
#
# COMPACT_ATOMS: atom_id res chain seq x y z
N MET A 1 -4.87 3.59 15.74
CA MET A 1 -4.52 3.45 14.30
C MET A 1 -5.19 4.59 13.57
N SER A 2 -4.45 5.59 13.08
CA SER A 2 -5.06 6.75 12.43
C SER A 2 -5.67 6.30 11.09
N PRO A 3 -7.01 6.31 10.92
CA PRO A 3 -7.68 5.87 9.68
C PRO A 3 -7.23 6.67 8.45
N ILE A 4 -6.70 7.88 8.69
CA ILE A 4 -6.14 8.80 7.70
C ILE A 4 -5.06 8.15 6.84
N ILE A 5 -4.15 7.36 7.40
CA ILE A 5 -3.03 6.77 6.62
C ILE A 5 -3.55 5.70 5.65
N LYS A 6 -4.49 4.87 6.10
CA LYS A 6 -5.12 3.86 5.24
C LYS A 6 -5.94 4.52 4.12
N LEU A 7 -6.59 5.64 4.42
CA LEU A 7 -7.34 6.44 3.46
C LEU A 7 -6.43 7.04 2.39
N VAL A 8 -5.29 7.63 2.79
CA VAL A 8 -4.30 8.20 1.87
C VAL A 8 -3.73 7.13 0.94
N ILE A 9 -3.39 5.94 1.45
CA ILE A 9 -2.89 4.83 0.61
C ILE A 9 -3.96 4.35 -0.38
N ALA A 10 -5.21 4.20 0.06
CA ALA A 10 -6.31 3.79 -0.82
C ALA A 10 -6.52 4.81 -1.96
N ILE A 11 -6.46 6.11 -1.65
CA ILE A 11 -6.57 7.19 -2.65
C ILE A 11 -5.37 7.16 -3.61
N LEU A 12 -4.15 6.96 -3.12
CA LEU A 12 -2.96 6.82 -3.98
C LEU A 12 -3.02 5.60 -4.91
N LEU A 13 -3.51 4.46 -4.43
CA LEU A 13 -3.66 3.25 -5.25
C LEU A 13 -4.74 3.44 -6.32
N ILE A 14 -5.83 4.13 -6.02
CA ILE A 14 -6.87 4.47 -7.00
C ILE A 14 -6.34 5.48 -8.05
N LEU A 15 -5.51 6.45 -7.64
CA LEU A 15 -4.81 7.36 -8.55
C LEU A 15 -3.86 6.62 -9.51
N CYS A 16 -3.23 5.54 -9.07
CA CYS A 16 -2.40 4.66 -9.91
C CYS A 16 -3.19 3.95 -11.02
N LEU A 17 -4.51 3.85 -10.90
CA LEU A 17 -5.38 3.21 -11.88
C LEU A 17 -5.58 4.06 -13.15
N PHE A 18 -5.29 5.36 -13.08
CA PHE A 18 -5.26 6.24 -14.24
C PHE A 18 -3.92 6.15 -14.96
N ASP A 19 -3.93 6.20 -16.30
CA ASP A 19 -2.72 6.22 -17.13
C ASP A 19 -1.97 7.56 -16.93
N MET A 20 -1.08 7.58 -15.93
CA MET A 20 -0.25 8.74 -15.59
C MET A 20 1.19 8.55 -16.11
N PRO A 21 1.94 9.66 -16.31
CA PRO A 21 3.31 9.57 -16.81
C PRO A 21 4.19 8.74 -15.85
N TYR A 22 5.15 8.01 -16.41
CA TYR A 22 5.95 7.02 -15.69
C TYR A 22 6.58 7.53 -14.38
N GLY A 23 6.99 8.80 -14.33
CA GLY A 23 7.53 9.42 -13.11
C GLY A 23 6.53 9.48 -11.94
N PHE A 24 5.23 9.58 -12.22
CA PHE A 24 4.20 9.59 -11.19
C PHE A 24 4.05 8.22 -10.52
N TYR A 25 4.13 7.13 -11.30
CA TYR A 25 4.12 5.77 -10.75
C TYR A 25 5.28 5.53 -9.78
N ALA A 26 6.49 6.02 -10.09
CA ALA A 26 7.64 5.90 -9.20
C ALA A 26 7.43 6.67 -7.87
N LEU A 27 6.87 7.88 -7.94
CA LEU A 27 6.52 8.67 -6.76
C LEU A 27 5.44 7.98 -5.91
N VAL A 28 4.40 7.44 -6.54
CA VAL A 28 3.33 6.71 -5.84
C VAL A 28 3.88 5.47 -5.14
N ARG A 29 4.76 4.70 -5.79
CA ARG A 29 5.42 3.55 -5.16
C ARG A 29 6.28 3.94 -3.97
N PHE A 30 7.06 5.02 -4.08
CA PHE A 30 7.85 5.53 -2.96
C PHE A 30 6.95 5.96 -1.79
N ALA A 31 5.86 6.67 -2.07
CA ALA A 31 4.88 7.07 -1.06
C ALA A 31 4.17 5.86 -0.42
N ALA A 32 3.77 4.88 -1.23
CA ALA A 32 3.13 3.65 -0.75
C ALA A 32 4.09 2.84 0.13
N MET A 33 5.34 2.65 -0.30
CA MET A 33 6.40 2.02 0.49
C MET A 33 6.59 2.71 1.84
N ALA A 34 6.75 4.05 1.85
CA ALA A 34 6.92 4.82 3.08
C ALA A 34 5.72 4.67 4.03
N ALA A 35 4.51 4.70 3.48
CA ALA A 35 3.29 4.56 4.27
C ALA A 35 3.12 3.14 4.85
N PHE A 36 3.43 2.09 4.07
CA PHE A 36 3.41 0.70 4.55
C PHE A 36 4.51 0.43 5.58
N ALA A 37 5.70 0.99 5.40
CA ALA A 37 6.78 0.90 6.38
C ALA A 37 6.38 1.55 7.73
N TYR A 38 5.76 2.74 7.67
CA TYR A 38 5.25 3.41 8.86
C TYR A 38 4.14 2.60 9.55
N LEU A 39 3.21 2.03 8.78
CA LEU A 39 2.16 1.14 9.29
C LEU A 39 2.74 -0.11 9.95
N SER A 40 3.74 -0.73 9.33
CA SER A 40 4.44 -1.89 9.86
C SER A 40 5.05 -1.56 11.23
N TYR A 41 5.81 -0.45 11.31
CA TYR A 41 6.42 0.02 12.55
C TYR A 41 5.39 0.26 13.67
N GLN A 42 4.26 0.91 13.36
CA GLN A 42 3.19 1.11 14.34
C GLN A 42 2.58 -0.21 14.83
N ASN A 43 2.38 -1.19 13.95
CA ASN A 43 1.79 -2.48 14.34
C ASN A 43 2.73 -3.31 15.21
N PHE A 44 4.05 -3.27 14.94
CA PHE A 44 5.05 -3.89 15.82
C PHE A 44 5.07 -3.22 17.21
N LYS A 45 4.94 -1.89 17.27
CA LYS A 45 4.86 -1.16 18.55
C LYS A 45 3.64 -1.55 19.38
N ILE A 46 2.54 -1.95 18.75
CA ILE A 46 1.29 -2.39 19.41
C ILE A 46 1.27 -3.92 19.62
N LYS A 47 2.40 -4.61 19.43
CA LYS A 47 2.54 -6.10 19.50
C LYS A 47 1.54 -6.85 18.60
N GLN A 48 1.10 -6.23 17.50
CA GLN A 48 0.27 -6.88 16.48
C GLN A 48 1.17 -7.41 15.35
N ASP A 49 2.08 -8.30 15.71
CA ASP A 49 3.19 -8.74 14.87
C ASP A 49 2.71 -9.34 13.53
N GLY A 50 1.59 -10.07 13.54
CA GLY A 50 0.99 -10.63 12.33
C GLY A 50 0.61 -9.58 11.28
N LYS A 51 0.04 -8.44 11.69
CA LYS A 51 -0.28 -7.34 10.75
C LYS A 51 0.96 -6.51 10.41
N GLY A 52 1.89 -6.36 11.35
CA GLY A 52 3.17 -5.68 11.13
C GLY A 52 4.00 -6.33 10.03
N PHE A 53 4.07 -7.66 10.03
CA PHE A 53 4.76 -8.43 8.99
C PHE A 53 4.08 -8.28 7.61
N LEU A 54 2.75 -8.32 7.58
CA LEU A 54 1.97 -8.11 6.34
C LEU A 54 2.26 -6.74 5.71
N PHE A 55 2.28 -5.67 6.52
CA PHE A 55 2.64 -4.34 6.03
C PHE A 55 4.13 -4.22 5.65
N ALA A 56 5.03 -4.95 6.32
CA ALA A 56 6.45 -4.98 5.94
C ALA A 56 6.64 -5.62 4.55
N VAL A 57 5.98 -6.74 4.29
CA VAL A 57 6.01 -7.41 2.98
C VAL A 57 5.45 -6.50 1.88
N LEU A 58 4.37 -5.77 2.16
CA LEU A 58 3.81 -4.78 1.24
C LEU A 58 4.77 -3.62 0.97
N ALA A 59 5.47 -3.12 2.00
CA ALA A 59 6.48 -2.08 1.81
C ALA A 59 7.62 -2.55 0.90
N VAL A 60 8.06 -3.81 1.05
CA VAL A 60 9.08 -4.42 0.19
C VAL A 60 8.56 -4.66 -1.23
N LEU A 61 7.29 -5.04 -1.38
CA LEU A 61 6.67 -5.21 -2.69
C LEU A 61 6.65 -3.88 -3.47
N PHE A 62 6.25 -2.79 -2.82
CA PHE A 62 6.16 -1.46 -3.42
C PHE A 62 7.48 -0.68 -3.45
N GLN A 63 8.60 -1.30 -3.07
CA GLN A 63 9.87 -0.58 -3.04
C GLN A 63 10.29 -0.10 -4.44
N PRO A 64 10.75 1.14 -4.59
CA PRO A 64 11.25 1.65 -5.87
C PRO A 64 12.75 1.37 -6.09
N PHE A 65 13.43 0.68 -5.16
CA PHE A 65 14.88 0.42 -5.23
C PHE A 65 15.24 -0.71 -6.20
N PHE A 66 14.39 -1.74 -6.29
CA PHE A 66 14.55 -2.81 -7.25
C PHE A 66 13.56 -2.60 -8.39
N LYS A 67 14.06 -2.57 -9.63
CA LYS A 67 13.20 -2.65 -10.82
C LYS A 67 12.58 -4.04 -10.87
N VAL A 68 11.39 -4.17 -10.28
CA VAL A 68 10.56 -5.34 -10.50
C VAL A 68 9.79 -5.11 -11.79
N GLU A 69 10.35 -5.61 -12.90
CA GLU A 69 9.77 -5.54 -14.25
C GLU A 69 8.59 -6.50 -14.42
N LEU A 70 7.69 -6.54 -13.45
CA LEU A 70 6.35 -7.07 -13.67
C LEU A 70 5.72 -6.13 -14.72
N GLY A 71 5.25 -6.65 -15.84
CA GLY A 71 4.63 -5.82 -16.88
C GLY A 71 3.51 -4.95 -16.29
N ARG A 72 3.21 -3.80 -16.93
CA ARG A 72 2.22 -2.82 -16.46
C ARG A 72 0.88 -3.46 -16.06
N THR A 73 0.43 -4.47 -16.81
CA THR A 73 -0.79 -5.24 -16.52
C THR A 73 -0.77 -5.93 -15.15
N ILE A 74 0.36 -6.55 -14.78
CA ILE A 74 0.49 -7.28 -13.52
C ILE A 74 0.50 -6.30 -12.34
N TRP A 75 1.23 -5.18 -12.48
CA TRP A 75 1.22 -4.14 -11.46
C TRP A 75 -0.17 -3.55 -11.24
N ASN A 76 -0.92 -3.30 -12.31
CA ASN A 76 -2.30 -2.82 -12.18
C ASN A 76 -3.19 -3.83 -11.43
N MET A 77 -3.05 -5.14 -11.70
CA MET A 77 -3.77 -6.18 -10.96
C MET A 77 -3.40 -6.19 -9.47
N VAL A 78 -2.11 -6.08 -9.17
CA VAL A 78 -1.59 -6.04 -7.79
C VAL A 78 -2.11 -4.80 -7.06
N ASP A 79 -2.05 -3.62 -7.69
CA ASP A 79 -2.52 -2.36 -7.11
C ASP A 79 -4.03 -2.43 -6.81
N VAL A 80 -4.84 -2.93 -7.74
CA VAL A 80 -6.28 -3.15 -7.53
C VAL A 80 -6.55 -4.12 -6.38
N ALA A 81 -5.85 -5.26 -6.36
CA ALA A 81 -6.05 -6.27 -5.32
C ALA A 81 -5.73 -5.71 -3.93
N ILE A 82 -4.64 -4.95 -3.80
CA ILE A 82 -4.22 -4.33 -2.54
C ILE A 82 -5.16 -3.19 -2.14
N ALA A 83 -5.64 -2.40 -3.10
CA ALA A 83 -6.64 -1.35 -2.85
C ALA A 83 -7.95 -1.95 -2.29
N VAL A 84 -8.47 -3.01 -2.92
CA VAL A 84 -9.69 -3.70 -2.47
C VAL A 84 -9.49 -4.31 -1.08
N TRP A 85 -8.34 -4.95 -0.83
CA TRP A 85 -8.03 -5.54 0.47
C TRP A 85 -7.91 -4.48 1.58
N LEU A 86 -7.26 -3.35 1.31
CA LEU A 86 -7.20 -2.22 2.24
C LEU A 86 -8.59 -1.64 2.51
N PHE A 87 -9.41 -1.47 1.47
CA PHE A 87 -10.78 -0.98 1.61
C PHE A 87 -11.62 -1.91 2.50
N TYR A 88 -11.52 -3.22 2.30
CA TYR A 88 -12.18 -4.21 3.15
C TYR A 88 -11.74 -4.10 4.62
N ILE A 89 -10.44 -3.94 4.89
CA ILE A 89 -9.91 -3.75 6.25
C ILE A 89 -10.44 -2.46 6.89
N ILE A 90 -10.56 -1.37 6.11
CA ILE A 90 -11.11 -0.09 6.59
C ILE A 90 -12.59 -0.27 6.96
N VAL A 91 -13.40 -0.83 6.06
CA VAL A 91 -14.84 -1.04 6.28
C VAL A 91 -15.09 -1.96 7.48
N LYS A 92 -14.32 -3.05 7.61
CA LYS A 92 -14.40 -3.96 8.77
C LYS A 92 -13.97 -3.27 10.07
N GLY A 93 -13.00 -2.36 10.00
CA GLY A 93 -12.54 -1.58 11.14
C GLY A 93 -13.51 -0.47 11.57
N LEU A 94 -14.34 0.04 10.66
CA LEU A 94 -15.38 1.04 10.94
C LEU A 94 -16.66 0.43 11.52
N LYS A 95 -16.95 -0.85 11.21
CA LYS A 95 -18.10 -1.58 11.75
C LYS A 95 -17.89 -2.14 13.17
N LYS A 96 -16.75 -1.89 13.79
CA LYS A 96 -16.40 -2.35 15.14
C LYS A 96 -16.21 -1.16 16.07
#